data_AF-A0A7X7E9S8-F1
#
_entry.id   AF-A0A7X7E9S8-F1
#
_cell.length_a   1.000
_cell.length_b   1.000
_cell.length_c   1.000
_cell.angle_alpha   90.00
_cell.angle_beta   90.00
_cell.angle_gamma   90.00
#
_symmetry.space_group_name_H-M   'P 1'
#
loop_
_entity.id
_entity.type
_entity.pdbx_description
1 polymer ?
#
loop_
_entity_poly.entity_id
_entity_poly.type
_entity_poly.pdbx_seq_one_letter_code
_entity_poly.pdbx_strand_id
1 'polypeptide(L)'
;MLISEAMEKEGLSISTDEYRQRRERVLEALDGAAAVVFAGTETSSGTLPGRWKTDRHFYYLTGLDFESGAAVVFDPAAENPDRRITLFLRPRDPETERWDGVREPLDSALKAKTGFTSILRTPYLPGRLTDAARRGRRLACLHPFTAYNAEVSPDFSVFKKICEHVPGVAIEDRTQTLPSMRAVKSPGELALMRRAAAITEAGFAAALRFIRPGVNEGDIAEVLTSTFRRHGGEPAFEPIVGSGANGTVLHYIDNDQIVSEGDLIVIDYAAAYRGYASDVTRTLPAAGVFTPEQREVYDIVLEANLSAIAAARPGATATDLQRAAHDVIEKAGYGDYFIHGVGHQLGIEVHDVTPDGPLVAGMVTTIEPGIYLPERGLGIR
;
A
#
# COMPACT_ATOMS: atom_id res chain seq x y z
N MET A 1 18.46 2.32 0.12
CA MET A 1 19.25 2.45 1.36
C MET A 1 18.91 1.25 2.23
N LEU A 2 19.82 0.27 2.35
CA LEU A 2 19.51 -1.06 2.89
C LEU A 2 19.84 -1.19 4.38
N ILE A 3 19.17 -2.17 4.97
CA ILE A 3 19.03 -2.51 6.38
C ILE A 3 20.42 -2.77 6.98
N SER A 4 20.80 -2.03 8.02
CA SER A 4 22.00 -2.36 8.79
C SER A 4 21.72 -3.58 9.68
N GLU A 5 22.74 -4.37 10.00
CA GLU A 5 22.64 -5.50 10.94
C GLU A 5 22.05 -5.08 12.31
N ALA A 6 22.17 -3.80 12.68
CA ALA A 6 21.55 -3.24 13.88
C ALA A 6 20.01 -3.20 13.78
N MET A 7 19.46 -2.93 12.60
CA MET A 7 18.01 -2.84 12.38
C MET A 7 17.35 -4.21 12.22
N GLU A 8 18.07 -5.21 11.71
CA GLU A 8 17.61 -6.62 11.76
C GLU A 8 17.51 -7.11 13.20
N LYS A 9 18.45 -6.72 14.08
CA LYS A 9 18.39 -7.03 15.51
C LYS A 9 17.25 -6.35 16.25
N GLU A 10 16.75 -5.22 15.74
CA GLU A 10 15.57 -4.51 16.29
C GLU A 10 14.23 -5.01 15.71
N GLY A 11 14.23 -5.98 14.78
CA GLY A 11 13.00 -6.51 14.18
C GLY A 11 12.28 -5.54 13.23
N LEU A 12 12.97 -4.51 12.74
CA LEU A 12 12.41 -3.45 11.88
C LEU A 12 12.65 -3.73 10.39
N SER A 13 12.49 -4.99 9.98
CA SER A 13 12.63 -5.44 8.59
C SER A 13 11.93 -6.77 8.35
N ILE A 14 11.45 -6.97 7.13
CA ILE A 14 11.09 -8.31 6.64
C ILE A 14 12.38 -9.08 6.33
N SER A 15 12.53 -10.27 6.89
CA SER A 15 13.71 -11.10 6.68
C SER A 15 13.74 -11.73 5.28
N THR A 16 14.93 -12.06 4.79
CA THR A 16 15.11 -12.80 3.53
C THR A 16 14.37 -14.14 3.54
N ASP A 17 14.32 -14.81 4.68
CA ASP A 17 13.59 -16.07 4.84
C ASP A 17 12.07 -15.86 4.78
N GLU A 18 11.55 -14.77 5.33
CA GLU A 18 10.12 -14.45 5.21
C GLU A 18 9.74 -14.17 3.74
N TYR A 19 10.55 -13.40 3.00
CA TYR A 19 10.33 -13.24 1.57
C TYR A 19 10.40 -14.57 0.80
N ARG A 20 11.30 -15.49 1.18
CA ARG A 20 11.36 -16.84 0.60
C ARG A 20 10.07 -17.61 0.85
N GLN A 21 9.57 -17.63 2.09
CA GLN A 21 8.33 -18.30 2.46
C GLN A 21 7.11 -17.76 1.71
N ARG A 22 7.02 -16.44 1.51
CA ARG A 22 5.96 -15.82 0.68
C ARG A 22 5.96 -16.40 -0.74
N ARG A 23 7.15 -16.47 -1.36
CA ARG A 23 7.30 -17.03 -2.72
C ARG A 23 7.00 -18.53 -2.78
N GLU A 24 7.39 -19.30 -1.77
CA GLU A 24 7.08 -20.73 -1.67
C GLU A 24 5.57 -20.97 -1.57
N ARG A 25 4.86 -20.17 -0.76
CA ARG A 25 3.39 -20.22 -0.67
C ARG A 25 2.71 -19.90 -2.00
N VAL A 26 3.23 -18.93 -2.77
CA VAL A 26 2.75 -18.67 -4.13
C VAL A 26 2.97 -19.89 -5.01
N LEU A 27 4.19 -20.45 -5.03
CA LEU A 27 4.52 -21.62 -5.85
C LEU A 27 3.59 -22.81 -5.56
N GLU A 28 3.27 -23.05 -4.28
CA GLU A 28 2.34 -24.09 -3.86
C GLU A 28 0.89 -23.79 -4.31
N ALA A 29 0.43 -22.56 -4.13
CA ALA A 29 -0.93 -22.15 -4.48
C ALA A 29 -1.24 -22.20 -5.99
N LEU A 30 -0.20 -22.20 -6.82
CA LEU A 30 -0.32 -22.30 -8.29
C LEU A 30 -0.76 -23.70 -8.77
N ASP A 31 -0.67 -24.74 -7.92
CA ASP A 31 -1.14 -26.09 -8.23
C ASP A 31 -0.67 -26.59 -9.62
N GLY A 32 0.62 -26.40 -9.92
CA GLY A 32 1.24 -26.83 -11.17
C GLY A 32 1.21 -25.82 -12.33
N ALA A 33 0.47 -24.72 -12.24
CA ALA A 33 0.48 -23.66 -13.25
C ALA A 33 1.74 -22.78 -13.14
N ALA A 34 2.31 -22.34 -14.26
CA ALA A 34 3.38 -21.35 -14.24
C ALA A 34 2.81 -19.93 -14.15
N ALA A 35 3.53 -19.00 -13.52
CA ALA A 35 3.08 -17.62 -13.36
C ALA A 35 4.24 -16.64 -13.44
N VAL A 36 3.93 -15.36 -13.63
CA VAL A 36 4.88 -14.26 -13.60
C VAL A 36 4.31 -13.07 -12.85
N VAL A 37 5.13 -12.44 -12.01
CA VAL A 37 4.81 -11.17 -11.36
C VAL A 37 5.84 -10.14 -11.83
N PHE A 38 5.39 -9.12 -12.55
CA PHE A 38 6.23 -8.03 -13.02
C PHE A 38 6.38 -6.95 -11.96
N ALA A 39 7.56 -6.33 -11.89
CA ALA A 39 7.82 -5.17 -11.05
C ALA A 39 7.14 -3.89 -11.56
N GLY A 40 6.59 -3.91 -12.78
CA GLY A 40 6.18 -2.71 -13.52
C GLY A 40 7.36 -2.10 -14.28
N THR A 41 7.08 -1.09 -15.10
CA THR A 41 8.10 -0.37 -15.87
C THR A 41 7.96 1.12 -15.65
N GLU A 42 9.09 1.81 -15.57
CA GLU A 42 9.14 3.26 -15.67
C GLU A 42 8.53 3.69 -17.00
N THR A 43 7.38 4.36 -16.95
CA THR A 43 6.83 5.07 -18.09
C THR A 43 7.53 6.43 -18.15
N SER A 44 8.36 6.64 -19.17
CA SER A 44 9.00 7.93 -19.41
C SER A 44 7.95 8.93 -19.90
N SER A 45 7.22 9.57 -18.99
CA SER A 45 6.22 10.59 -19.33
C SER A 45 6.74 12.03 -19.23
N GLY A 46 8.05 12.24 -19.08
CA GLY A 46 8.64 13.58 -19.00
C GLY A 46 10.17 13.61 -19.19
N THR A 47 10.74 14.82 -19.28
CA THR A 47 12.19 15.07 -19.44
C THR A 47 13.00 14.80 -18.17
N LEU A 48 12.36 14.70 -17.01
CA LEU A 48 12.95 14.30 -15.73
C LEU A 48 12.06 13.22 -15.10
N PRO A 49 12.54 11.98 -14.93
CA PRO A 49 11.77 10.94 -14.27
C PRO A 49 11.63 11.24 -12.77
N GLY A 50 10.39 11.19 -12.27
CA GLY A 50 10.13 11.11 -10.83
C GLY A 50 10.57 9.77 -10.26
N ARG A 51 10.48 9.59 -8.93
CA ARG A 51 10.79 8.31 -8.29
C ARG A 51 9.69 7.29 -8.62
N TRP A 52 10.00 6.36 -9.51
CA TRP A 52 9.11 5.25 -9.84
C TRP A 52 8.87 4.35 -8.64
N LYS A 53 7.64 3.84 -8.54
CA LYS A 53 7.20 2.90 -7.51
C LYS A 53 7.01 1.53 -8.15
N THR A 54 7.65 0.51 -7.57
CA THR A 54 7.50 -0.88 -8.00
C THR A 54 6.06 -1.38 -7.81
N ASP A 55 5.67 -2.41 -8.54
CA ASP A 55 4.41 -3.12 -8.33
C ASP A 55 4.37 -3.72 -6.91
N ARG A 56 3.23 -3.58 -6.22
CA ARG A 56 3.14 -3.91 -4.79
C ARG A 56 3.10 -5.42 -4.54
N HIS A 57 2.66 -6.22 -5.52
CA HIS A 57 2.80 -7.67 -5.49
C HIS A 57 4.25 -8.11 -5.66
N PHE A 58 4.99 -7.50 -6.59
CA PHE A 58 6.43 -7.74 -6.74
C PHE A 58 7.21 -7.32 -5.50
N TYR A 59 6.90 -6.15 -4.92
CA TYR A 59 7.51 -5.69 -3.67
C TYR A 59 7.27 -6.70 -2.54
N TYR A 60 6.02 -7.15 -2.35
CA TYR A 60 5.67 -8.13 -1.32
C TYR A 60 6.49 -9.43 -1.41
N LEU A 61 6.83 -9.86 -2.62
CA LEU A 61 7.57 -11.10 -2.88
C LEU A 61 9.10 -10.95 -2.82
N THR A 62 9.63 -9.73 -2.93
CA THR A 62 11.07 -9.51 -3.18
C THR A 62 11.72 -8.50 -2.24
N GLY A 63 10.96 -7.54 -1.70
CA GLY A 63 11.49 -6.37 -1.00
C GLY A 63 12.22 -5.37 -1.89
N LEU A 64 12.20 -5.55 -3.21
CA LEU A 64 12.93 -4.71 -4.17
C LEU A 64 12.02 -3.60 -4.71
N ASP A 65 12.40 -2.34 -4.48
CA ASP A 65 11.63 -1.14 -4.87
C ASP A 65 12.41 -0.20 -5.81
N PHE A 66 13.38 -0.74 -6.56
CA PHE A 66 14.29 0.04 -7.40
C PHE A 66 14.61 -0.62 -8.76
N GLU A 67 14.00 -1.77 -9.06
CA GLU A 67 14.31 -2.55 -10.27
C GLU A 67 13.15 -2.54 -11.27
N SER A 68 12.96 -1.39 -11.91
CA SER A 68 12.03 -1.24 -13.04
C SER A 68 12.28 -2.30 -14.11
N GLY A 69 11.21 -2.92 -14.62
CA GLY A 69 11.27 -3.98 -15.63
C GLY A 69 11.70 -5.36 -15.12
N ALA A 70 11.94 -5.53 -13.81
CA ALA A 70 12.18 -6.85 -13.22
C ALA A 70 10.91 -7.73 -13.21
N ALA A 71 11.11 -9.03 -13.00
CA ALA A 71 10.02 -9.98 -12.85
C ALA A 71 10.41 -11.18 -11.98
N VAL A 72 9.44 -11.80 -11.31
CA VAL A 72 9.59 -13.11 -10.67
C VAL A 72 8.77 -14.12 -11.46
N VAL A 73 9.41 -15.22 -11.88
CA VAL A 73 8.73 -16.34 -12.53
C VAL A 73 8.60 -17.50 -11.55
N PHE A 74 7.41 -18.08 -11.52
CA PHE A 74 7.07 -19.30 -10.82
C PHE A 74 6.85 -20.41 -11.86
N ASP A 75 7.59 -21.49 -11.77
CA ASP A 75 7.50 -22.66 -12.65
C ASP A 75 7.51 -23.94 -11.81
N PRO A 76 6.35 -24.34 -11.25
CA PRO A 76 6.26 -25.56 -10.43
C PRO A 76 6.73 -26.83 -11.16
N ALA A 77 6.62 -26.85 -12.49
CA ALA A 77 6.99 -27.97 -13.35
C ALA A 77 8.49 -28.00 -13.73
N ALA A 78 9.31 -27.07 -13.23
CA ALA A 78 10.75 -27.10 -13.48
C ALA A 78 11.39 -28.35 -12.83
N GLU A 79 12.11 -29.13 -13.66
CA GLU A 79 12.85 -30.32 -13.23
C GLU A 79 13.94 -29.99 -12.21
N ASN A 80 14.63 -28.86 -12.41
CA ASN A 80 15.59 -28.34 -11.44
C ASN A 80 14.82 -27.48 -10.39
N PRO A 81 14.81 -27.87 -9.10
CA PRO A 81 14.14 -27.13 -8.04
C PRO A 81 14.59 -25.67 -7.93
N ASP A 82 15.88 -25.37 -8.20
CA ASP A 82 16.41 -24.00 -8.14
C ASP A 82 15.78 -23.08 -9.19
N ARG A 83 15.18 -23.64 -10.25
CA ARG A 83 14.55 -22.87 -11.32
C ARG A 83 13.04 -22.68 -11.13
N ARG A 84 12.45 -23.28 -10.09
CA ARG A 84 11.02 -23.15 -9.81
C ARG A 84 10.62 -21.73 -9.43
N ILE A 85 11.54 -20.97 -8.84
CA ILE A 85 11.34 -19.56 -8.52
C ILE A 85 12.57 -18.80 -8.99
N THR A 86 12.42 -17.99 -10.04
CA THR A 86 13.55 -17.27 -10.68
C THR A 86 13.28 -15.78 -10.69
N LEU A 87 14.23 -14.99 -10.17
CA LEU A 87 14.22 -13.53 -10.29
C LEU A 87 14.86 -13.10 -11.62
N PHE A 88 14.24 -12.18 -12.33
CA PHE A 88 14.77 -11.57 -13.55
C PHE A 88 15.04 -10.09 -13.30
N LEU A 89 16.28 -9.67 -13.48
CA LEU A 89 16.72 -8.28 -13.32
C LEU A 89 17.15 -7.68 -14.66
N ARG A 90 17.12 -6.35 -14.78
CA ARG A 90 17.57 -5.69 -16.02
C ARG A 90 19.02 -6.03 -16.35
N PRO A 91 19.40 -6.08 -17.64
CA PRO A 91 20.80 -6.23 -18.02
C PRO A 91 21.64 -5.08 -17.47
N ARG A 92 22.92 -5.34 -17.26
CA ARG A 92 23.89 -4.27 -16.99
C ARG A 92 24.15 -3.53 -18.29
N ASP A 93 24.18 -2.21 -18.20
CA ASP A 93 24.52 -1.34 -19.31
C ASP A 93 25.32 -0.15 -18.75
N PRO A 94 26.65 -0.11 -18.96
CA PRO A 94 27.50 0.95 -18.46
C PRO A 94 27.11 2.36 -18.91
N GLU A 95 26.39 2.50 -20.02
CA GLU A 95 25.91 3.82 -20.45
C GLU A 95 24.75 4.28 -19.59
N THR A 96 23.72 3.44 -19.39
CA THR A 96 22.57 3.78 -18.51
C THR A 96 22.94 3.87 -17.04
N GLU A 97 23.83 2.98 -16.56
CA GLU A 97 24.28 2.94 -15.15
C GLU A 97 24.97 4.25 -14.71
N ARG A 98 25.50 5.05 -15.65
CA ARG A 98 26.05 6.39 -15.38
C ARG A 98 24.96 7.42 -15.04
N TRP A 99 23.73 7.19 -15.48
CA TRP A 99 22.60 8.08 -15.28
C TRP A 99 21.71 7.62 -14.13
N ASP A 100 21.40 6.32 -14.06
CA ASP A 100 20.41 5.77 -13.13
C ASP A 100 20.99 4.92 -11.98
N GLY A 101 22.32 4.74 -11.97
CA GLY A 101 23.03 4.00 -10.92
C GLY A 101 23.45 2.59 -11.33
N VAL A 102 24.46 2.07 -10.63
CA VAL A 102 25.07 0.76 -10.93
C VAL A 102 24.14 -0.38 -10.54
N ARG A 103 23.96 -1.34 -11.46
CA ARG A 103 23.24 -2.58 -11.21
C ARG A 103 24.18 -3.65 -10.64
N GLU A 104 23.72 -4.37 -9.62
CA GLU A 104 24.52 -5.41 -8.97
C GLU A 104 24.84 -6.57 -9.94
N PRO A 105 26.06 -7.15 -9.86
CA PRO A 105 26.40 -8.38 -10.59
C PRO A 105 25.56 -9.56 -10.09
N LEU A 106 25.32 -10.55 -10.96
CA LEU A 106 24.58 -11.77 -10.59
C LEU A 106 25.49 -12.76 -9.86
N ASP A 107 25.94 -12.40 -8.67
CA ASP A 107 26.88 -13.19 -7.86
C ASP A 107 26.22 -13.82 -6.62
N SER A 108 27.03 -14.52 -5.82
CA SER A 108 26.57 -15.16 -4.58
C SER A 108 26.12 -14.15 -3.52
N ALA A 109 26.66 -12.94 -3.52
CA ALA A 109 26.27 -11.89 -2.58
C ALA A 109 24.85 -11.42 -2.88
N LEU A 110 24.52 -11.19 -4.15
CA LEU A 110 23.16 -10.83 -4.57
C LEU A 110 22.15 -11.95 -4.24
N LYS A 111 22.53 -13.21 -4.43
CA LYS A 111 21.70 -14.36 -4.04
C LYS A 111 21.44 -14.41 -2.54
N ALA A 112 22.47 -14.24 -1.71
CA ALA A 112 22.33 -14.22 -0.26
C ALA A 112 21.43 -13.06 0.19
N LYS A 113 21.61 -11.88 -0.40
CA LYS A 113 20.85 -10.66 -0.11
C LYS A 113 19.37 -10.76 -0.48
N THR A 114 19.04 -11.36 -1.62
CA THR A 114 17.65 -11.44 -2.12
C THR A 114 16.94 -12.74 -1.72
N GLY A 115 17.69 -13.75 -1.30
CA GLY A 115 17.18 -15.07 -0.97
C GLY A 115 16.75 -15.90 -2.18
N PHE A 116 17.13 -15.52 -3.40
CA PHE A 116 16.89 -16.29 -4.62
C PHE A 116 18.08 -17.21 -4.91
N THR A 117 17.79 -18.48 -5.21
CA THR A 117 18.80 -19.44 -5.68
C THR A 117 19.10 -19.24 -7.17
N SER A 118 18.10 -18.83 -7.96
CA SER A 118 18.24 -18.49 -9.38
C SER A 118 17.87 -17.03 -9.67
N ILE A 119 18.82 -16.33 -10.28
CA ILE A 119 18.66 -14.95 -10.76
C ILE A 119 19.19 -14.90 -12.20
N LEU A 120 18.41 -14.34 -13.12
CA LEU A 120 18.73 -14.18 -14.53
C LEU A 120 18.52 -12.74 -14.98
N ARG A 121 18.93 -12.43 -16.21
CA ARG A 121 18.64 -11.13 -16.85
C ARG A 121 17.35 -11.21 -17.66
N THR A 122 16.61 -10.10 -17.74
CA THR A 122 15.32 -10.00 -18.45
C THR A 122 15.32 -10.44 -19.92
N PRO A 123 16.42 -10.38 -20.71
CA PRO A 123 16.42 -10.94 -22.06
C PRO A 123 16.15 -12.45 -22.13
N TYR A 124 16.37 -13.19 -21.04
CA TYR A 124 16.07 -14.63 -20.96
C TYR A 124 14.62 -14.92 -20.55
N LEU A 125 13.84 -13.92 -20.12
CA LEU A 125 12.48 -14.10 -19.60
C LEU A 125 11.52 -14.72 -20.63
N PRO A 126 11.45 -14.26 -21.90
CA PRO A 126 10.49 -14.81 -22.86
C PRO A 126 10.68 -16.31 -23.13
N GLY A 127 11.92 -16.75 -23.30
CA GLY A 127 12.24 -18.17 -23.50
C GLY A 127 11.88 -19.01 -22.28
N ARG A 128 12.16 -18.49 -21.08
CA ARG A 128 11.84 -19.17 -19.82
C ARG A 128 10.34 -19.38 -19.62
N LEU A 129 9.53 -18.36 -19.87
CA LEU A 129 8.07 -18.48 -19.76
C LEU A 129 7.50 -19.40 -20.85
N THR A 130 8.00 -19.31 -22.07
CA THR A 130 7.60 -20.21 -23.17
C THR A 130 7.89 -21.67 -22.83
N ASP A 131 9.06 -21.97 -22.27
CA ASP A 131 9.44 -23.31 -21.84
C ASP A 131 8.55 -23.84 -20.70
N ALA A 132 8.23 -22.98 -19.72
CA ALA A 132 7.33 -23.32 -18.62
C ALA A 132 5.92 -23.65 -19.16
N ALA A 133 5.40 -22.81 -20.08
CA ALA A 133 4.12 -23.03 -20.74
C ALA A 133 4.08 -24.34 -21.55
N ARG A 134 5.17 -24.69 -22.26
CA ARG A 134 5.28 -25.94 -23.02
C ARG A 134 5.27 -27.18 -22.13
N ARG A 135 5.92 -27.11 -20.96
CA ARG A 135 5.95 -28.20 -19.97
C ARG A 135 4.61 -28.36 -19.25
N GLY A 136 4.15 -27.30 -18.59
CA GLY A 136 3.00 -27.36 -17.67
C GLY A 136 1.64 -27.19 -18.34
N ARG A 137 1.57 -26.58 -19.54
CA ARG A 137 0.34 -26.30 -20.29
C ARG A 137 -0.71 -25.44 -19.56
N ARG A 138 -0.34 -24.86 -18.42
CA ARG A 138 -1.21 -24.03 -17.57
C ARG A 138 -0.44 -22.79 -17.13
N LEU A 139 -1.04 -21.62 -17.32
CA LEU A 139 -0.51 -20.32 -16.93
C LEU A 139 -1.51 -19.64 -16.01
N ALA A 140 -1.06 -19.09 -14.89
CA ALA A 140 -1.93 -18.46 -13.91
C ALA A 140 -1.65 -16.96 -13.82
N CYS A 141 -2.69 -16.16 -14.03
CA CYS A 141 -2.64 -14.71 -13.81
C CYS A 141 -2.66 -14.40 -12.31
N LEU A 142 -1.72 -13.57 -11.88
CA LEU A 142 -1.56 -13.10 -10.50
C LEU A 142 -1.74 -11.57 -10.39
N HIS A 143 -1.70 -10.84 -11.50
CA HIS A 143 -2.02 -9.42 -11.56
C HIS A 143 -3.53 -9.22 -11.76
N PRO A 144 -4.15 -8.20 -11.13
CA PRO A 144 -5.59 -7.99 -11.20
C PRO A 144 -6.05 -7.75 -12.64
N PHE A 145 -7.20 -8.33 -12.99
CA PHE A 145 -7.87 -8.02 -14.25
C PHE A 145 -8.50 -6.63 -14.22
N THR A 146 -8.60 -6.04 -15.39
CA THR A 146 -9.12 -4.70 -15.61
C THR A 146 -10.44 -4.76 -16.38
N ALA A 147 -11.20 -3.66 -16.35
CA ALA A 147 -12.42 -3.53 -17.14
C ALA A 147 -12.12 -3.66 -18.65
N TYR A 148 -13.12 -4.07 -19.45
CA TYR A 148 -12.94 -4.41 -20.87
C TYR A 148 -12.39 -3.27 -21.75
N ASN A 149 -12.51 -2.03 -21.29
CA ASN A 149 -12.05 -0.82 -21.98
C ASN A 149 -10.65 -0.35 -21.54
N ALA A 150 -10.04 -1.02 -20.56
CA ALA A 150 -8.70 -0.74 -20.08
C ALA A 150 -7.68 -1.72 -20.66
N GLU A 151 -6.40 -1.38 -20.56
CA GLU A 151 -5.33 -2.32 -20.90
C GLU A 151 -5.39 -3.55 -20.00
N VAL A 152 -5.16 -4.72 -20.59
CA VAL A 152 -5.11 -5.97 -19.83
C VAL A 152 -3.88 -6.00 -18.92
N SER A 153 -3.95 -6.82 -17.86
CA SER A 153 -2.84 -7.01 -16.93
C SER A 153 -1.56 -7.50 -17.65
N PRO A 154 -0.36 -7.13 -17.14
CA PRO A 154 0.90 -7.39 -17.83
C PRO A 154 1.21 -8.88 -18.02
N ASP A 155 0.82 -9.72 -17.06
CA ASP A 155 0.91 -11.18 -17.15
C ASP A 155 -0.03 -11.76 -18.21
N PHE A 156 -1.30 -11.35 -18.22
CA PHE A 156 -2.28 -11.80 -19.21
C PHE A 156 -1.86 -11.39 -20.63
N SER A 157 -1.32 -10.18 -20.79
CA SER A 157 -0.76 -9.71 -22.07
C SER A 157 0.34 -10.65 -22.60
N VAL A 158 1.27 -11.07 -21.74
CA VAL A 158 2.35 -12.00 -22.11
C VAL A 158 1.80 -13.42 -22.36
N PHE A 159 0.86 -13.88 -21.55
CA PHE A 159 0.28 -15.22 -21.71
C PHE A 159 -0.52 -15.36 -23.00
N LYS A 160 -1.27 -14.33 -23.41
CA LYS A 160 -1.93 -14.30 -24.73
C LYS A 160 -0.93 -14.52 -25.86
N LYS A 161 0.20 -13.80 -25.85
CA LYS A 161 1.28 -13.97 -26.85
C LYS A 161 1.88 -15.36 -26.81
N ILE A 162 2.04 -15.96 -25.62
CA ILE A 162 2.53 -17.35 -25.51
C ILE A 162 1.53 -18.32 -26.15
N CYS A 163 0.23 -18.17 -25.90
CA CYS A 163 -0.80 -19.05 -26.47
C CYS A 163 -0.91 -18.96 -28.00
N GLU A 164 -0.54 -17.83 -28.60
CA GLU A 164 -0.41 -17.68 -30.06
C GLU A 164 0.72 -18.54 -30.66
N HIS A 165 1.75 -18.88 -29.86
CA HIS A 165 2.94 -19.63 -30.30
C HIS A 165 2.99 -21.06 -29.76
N VAL A 166 2.25 -21.34 -28.67
CA VAL A 166 2.21 -22.64 -27.99
C VAL A 166 0.74 -23.07 -27.85
N PRO A 167 0.20 -23.88 -28.79
CA PRO A 167 -1.19 -24.29 -28.76
C PRO A 167 -1.47 -25.22 -27.57
N GLY A 168 -2.71 -25.15 -27.07
CA GLY A 168 -3.18 -26.02 -25.97
C GLY A 168 -2.69 -25.61 -24.58
N VAL A 169 -2.27 -24.36 -24.39
CA VAL A 169 -1.97 -23.78 -23.08
C VAL A 169 -3.23 -23.10 -22.52
N ALA A 170 -3.62 -23.46 -21.30
CA ALA A 170 -4.72 -22.82 -20.59
C ALA A 170 -4.23 -21.61 -19.79
N ILE A 171 -5.03 -20.55 -19.72
CA ILE A 171 -4.82 -19.41 -18.83
C ILE A 171 -5.88 -19.45 -17.74
N GLU A 172 -5.45 -19.38 -16.47
CA GLU A 172 -6.28 -19.47 -15.28
C GLU A 172 -6.27 -18.15 -14.50
N ASP A 173 -7.42 -17.81 -13.92
CA ASP A 173 -7.51 -16.72 -12.95
C ASP A 173 -7.05 -17.21 -11.57
N ARG A 174 -5.94 -16.65 -11.09
CA ARG A 174 -5.43 -16.81 -9.72
C ARG A 174 -5.15 -15.45 -9.08
N THR A 175 -5.82 -14.40 -9.56
CA THR A 175 -5.55 -13.01 -9.20
C THR A 175 -5.75 -12.70 -7.71
N GLN A 176 -6.56 -13.50 -7.00
CA GLN A 176 -6.79 -13.38 -5.56
C GLN A 176 -5.72 -14.05 -4.67
N THR A 177 -4.74 -14.75 -5.26
CA THR A 177 -3.71 -15.48 -4.51
C THR A 177 -2.84 -14.53 -3.67
N LEU A 178 -2.30 -13.48 -4.29
CA LEU A 178 -1.45 -12.50 -3.61
C LEU A 178 -2.25 -11.55 -2.70
N PRO A 179 -3.43 -11.04 -3.10
CA PRO A 179 -4.32 -10.32 -2.21
C PRO A 179 -4.61 -11.04 -0.89
N SER A 180 -4.97 -12.31 -0.95
CA SER A 180 -5.28 -13.11 0.24
C SER A 180 -4.08 -13.29 1.17
N MET A 181 -2.86 -13.37 0.61
CA MET A 181 -1.63 -13.47 1.40
C MET A 181 -1.24 -12.13 2.04
N ARG A 182 -1.41 -11.01 1.32
CA ARG A 182 -1.12 -9.65 1.80
C ARG A 182 -2.10 -9.18 2.88
N ALA A 183 -3.34 -9.64 2.81
CA ALA A 183 -4.39 -9.24 3.73
C ALA A 183 -4.07 -9.58 5.20
N VAL A 184 -3.39 -10.72 5.43
CA VAL A 184 -3.01 -11.20 6.77
C VAL A 184 -1.54 -10.91 7.03
N LYS A 185 -1.27 -9.97 7.94
CA LYS A 185 0.07 -9.44 8.19
C LYS A 185 0.87 -10.38 9.08
N SER A 186 2.13 -10.61 8.71
CA SER A 186 3.12 -11.30 9.54
C SER A 186 3.53 -10.42 10.75
N PRO A 187 4.19 -11.01 11.77
CA PRO A 187 4.79 -10.23 12.84
C PRO A 187 5.76 -9.15 12.36
N GLY A 188 6.54 -9.43 11.30
CA GLY A 188 7.47 -8.46 10.70
C GLY A 188 6.74 -7.30 10.04
N GLU A 189 5.64 -7.59 9.33
CA GLU A 189 4.79 -6.57 8.70
C GLU A 189 4.14 -5.66 9.76
N LEU A 190 3.59 -6.27 10.81
CA LEU A 190 3.01 -5.53 11.93
C LEU A 190 4.05 -4.65 12.65
N ALA A 191 5.30 -5.09 12.76
CA ALA A 191 6.37 -4.28 13.33
C ALA A 191 6.67 -3.03 12.48
N LEU A 192 6.71 -3.18 11.15
CA LEU A 192 6.88 -2.05 10.23
C LEU A 192 5.70 -1.08 10.27
N MET A 193 4.46 -1.59 10.31
CA MET A 193 3.26 -0.76 10.42
C MET A 193 3.19 0.00 11.76
N ARG A 194 3.56 -0.64 12.88
CA ARG A 194 3.68 0.06 14.18
C ARG A 194 4.73 1.16 14.14
N ARG A 195 5.85 0.92 13.44
CA ARG A 195 6.87 1.96 13.26
C ARG A 195 6.33 3.12 12.41
N ALA A 196 5.59 2.83 11.33
CA ALA A 196 4.92 3.86 10.54
C ALA A 196 3.96 4.70 11.41
N ALA A 197 3.11 4.06 12.21
CA ALA A 197 2.19 4.73 13.12
C ALA A 197 2.91 5.61 14.16
N ALA A 198 4.02 5.14 14.75
CA ALA A 198 4.81 5.95 15.69
C ALA A 198 5.46 7.18 15.03
N ILE A 199 5.85 7.07 13.75
CA ILE A 199 6.35 8.21 12.97
C ILE A 199 5.21 9.21 12.71
N THR A 200 4.03 8.70 12.36
CA THR A 200 2.82 9.50 12.17
C THR A 200 2.44 10.27 13.43
N GLU A 201 2.44 9.60 14.59
CA GLU A 201 2.22 10.22 15.90
C GLU A 201 3.19 11.38 16.16
N ALA A 202 4.49 11.19 15.88
CA ALA A 202 5.49 12.25 16.04
C ALA A 202 5.20 13.47 15.14
N GLY A 203 4.73 13.25 13.91
CA GLY A 203 4.32 14.31 13.00
C GLY A 203 3.09 15.06 13.48
N PHE A 204 2.05 14.36 13.92
CA PHE A 204 0.86 15.01 14.52
C PHE A 204 1.22 15.79 15.79
N ALA A 205 2.10 15.27 16.65
CA ALA A 205 2.57 15.99 17.82
C ALA A 205 3.33 17.28 17.43
N ALA A 206 4.08 17.27 16.33
CA ALA A 206 4.74 18.47 15.81
C ALA A 206 3.73 19.47 15.22
N ALA A 207 2.77 19.00 14.43
CA ALA A 207 1.71 19.83 13.87
C ALA A 207 0.88 20.51 14.98
N LEU A 208 0.49 19.77 16.02
CA LEU A 208 -0.25 20.30 17.17
C LEU A 208 0.44 21.48 17.86
N ARG A 209 1.78 21.53 17.87
CA ARG A 209 2.55 22.66 18.44
C ARG A 209 2.68 23.84 17.48
N PHE A 210 2.46 23.62 16.19
CA PHE A 210 2.60 24.60 15.13
C PHE A 210 1.27 25.32 14.84
N ILE A 211 0.17 24.57 14.85
CA ILE A 211 -1.18 25.04 14.54
C ILE A 211 -1.56 26.22 15.43
N ARG A 212 -1.99 27.31 14.76
CA ARG A 212 -2.60 28.50 15.34
C ARG A 212 -3.29 29.29 14.22
N PRO A 213 -4.23 30.18 14.53
CA PRO A 213 -4.84 31.03 13.50
C PRO A 213 -3.78 31.85 12.76
N GLY A 214 -3.97 32.02 11.45
CA GLY A 214 -3.08 32.78 10.56
C GLY A 214 -1.95 31.97 9.92
N VAL A 215 -1.79 30.67 10.23
CA VAL A 215 -0.89 29.78 9.47
C VAL A 215 -1.56 29.29 8.19
N ASN A 216 -0.77 28.89 7.18
CA ASN A 216 -1.28 28.26 5.97
C ASN A 216 -1.46 26.74 6.17
N GLU A 217 -2.47 26.14 5.53
CA GLU A 217 -2.70 24.69 5.52
C GLU A 217 -1.47 23.91 5.02
N GLY A 218 -0.80 24.41 3.99
CA GLY A 218 0.42 23.82 3.42
C GLY A 218 1.61 23.86 4.38
N ASP A 219 1.71 24.88 5.24
CA ASP A 219 2.76 24.93 6.27
C ASP A 219 2.56 23.82 7.32
N ILE A 220 1.30 23.50 7.66
CA ILE A 220 0.97 22.38 8.55
C ILE A 220 1.41 21.06 7.88
N ALA A 221 1.07 20.86 6.60
CA ALA A 221 1.46 19.68 5.83
C ALA A 221 2.99 19.51 5.76
N GLU A 222 3.74 20.59 5.59
CA GLU A 222 5.21 20.55 5.57
C GLU A 222 5.80 20.20 6.95
N VAL A 223 5.19 20.65 8.06
CA VAL A 223 5.61 20.25 9.42
C VAL A 223 5.47 18.74 9.62
N LEU A 224 4.36 18.14 9.20
CA LEU A 224 4.17 16.68 9.21
C LEU A 224 5.21 16.00 8.33
N THR A 225 5.32 16.41 7.07
CA THR A 225 6.23 15.83 6.07
C THR A 225 7.69 15.85 6.52
N SER A 226 8.17 16.99 7.01
CA SER A 226 9.52 17.17 7.52
C SER A 226 9.78 16.26 8.72
N THR A 227 8.79 16.14 9.62
CA THR A 227 8.89 15.26 10.80
C THR A 227 8.94 13.79 10.40
N PHE A 228 8.09 13.35 9.48
CA PHE A 228 8.11 11.98 8.96
C PHE A 228 9.50 11.61 8.43
N ARG A 229 10.07 12.48 7.58
CA ARG A 229 11.41 12.31 7.00
C ARG A 229 12.51 12.26 8.06
N ARG A 230 12.46 13.13 9.08
CA ARG A 230 13.44 13.14 10.19
C ARG A 230 13.43 11.86 11.02
N HIS A 231 12.28 11.18 11.10
CA HIS A 231 12.15 9.90 11.81
C HIS A 231 12.35 8.66 10.91
N GLY A 232 12.77 8.88 9.65
CA GLY A 232 13.08 7.85 8.68
C GLY A 232 11.88 7.27 7.94
N GLY A 233 10.72 7.92 8.03
CA GLY A 233 9.53 7.62 7.22
C GLY A 233 9.46 8.47 5.97
N GLU A 234 8.48 8.17 5.13
CA GLU A 234 8.09 8.96 3.97
C GLU A 234 6.56 9.15 3.98
N PRO A 235 6.00 10.17 3.32
CA PRO A 235 4.55 10.26 3.15
C PRO A 235 3.94 8.99 2.55
N ALA A 236 2.85 8.49 3.13
CA ALA A 236 2.13 7.33 2.61
C ALA A 236 1.23 7.70 1.41
N PHE A 237 0.61 8.88 1.46
CA PHE A 237 -0.28 9.45 0.44
C PHE A 237 -0.06 10.97 0.34
N GLU A 238 -0.88 11.70 -0.42
CA GLU A 238 -0.85 13.18 -0.47
C GLU A 238 -1.57 13.77 0.75
N PRO A 239 -1.09 14.87 1.35
CA PRO A 239 -1.70 15.44 2.55
C PRO A 239 -3.07 16.04 2.27
N ILE A 240 -3.99 15.83 3.19
CA ILE A 240 -5.26 16.58 3.29
C ILE A 240 -5.18 17.42 4.56
N VAL A 241 -5.18 18.74 4.41
CA VAL A 241 -5.24 19.71 5.51
C VAL A 241 -6.34 20.71 5.18
N GLY A 242 -7.59 20.37 5.51
CA GLY A 242 -8.75 21.20 5.22
C GLY A 242 -9.21 22.00 6.44
N SER A 243 -9.07 23.32 6.39
CA SER A 243 -9.63 24.23 7.40
C SER A 243 -11.03 24.74 7.02
N GLY A 244 -11.89 24.90 8.03
CA GLY A 244 -13.27 25.37 7.84
C GLY A 244 -14.03 24.54 6.80
N ALA A 245 -14.58 25.20 5.78
CA ALA A 245 -15.32 24.54 4.70
C ALA A 245 -14.48 23.53 3.90
N ASN A 246 -13.16 23.71 3.81
CA ASN A 246 -12.29 22.76 3.11
C ASN A 246 -12.26 21.40 3.82
N GLY A 247 -12.43 21.38 5.15
CA GLY A 247 -12.56 20.14 5.93
C GLY A 247 -13.79 19.29 5.57
N THR A 248 -14.72 19.82 4.75
CA THR A 248 -15.89 19.09 4.23
C THR A 248 -15.66 18.42 2.88
N VAL A 249 -14.49 18.65 2.26
CA VAL A 249 -14.10 18.05 0.98
C VAL A 249 -13.19 16.85 1.25
N LEU A 250 -13.70 15.63 1.00
CA LEU A 250 -13.07 14.37 1.45
C LEU A 250 -11.60 14.20 1.06
N HIS A 251 -11.25 14.61 -0.17
CA HIS A 251 -9.90 14.55 -0.74
C HIS A 251 -9.38 15.95 -1.10
N TYR A 252 -9.53 16.92 -0.20
CA TYR A 252 -8.97 18.26 -0.37
C TYR A 252 -7.43 18.22 -0.35
N ILE A 253 -6.79 18.57 -1.46
CA ILE A 253 -5.32 18.51 -1.60
C ILE A 253 -4.67 19.85 -1.97
N ASP A 254 -5.46 20.91 -2.16
CA ASP A 254 -4.92 22.22 -2.53
C ASP A 254 -4.06 22.79 -1.40
N ASN A 255 -4.49 22.60 -0.14
CA ASN A 255 -3.76 22.93 1.08
C ASN A 255 -3.14 24.35 1.05
N ASP A 256 -3.91 25.32 0.57
CA ASP A 256 -3.38 26.65 0.24
C ASP A 256 -4.11 27.80 0.96
N GLN A 257 -5.06 27.51 1.85
CA GLN A 257 -5.81 28.54 2.59
C GLN A 257 -5.15 28.91 3.92
N ILE A 258 -5.48 30.12 4.39
CA ILE A 258 -5.09 30.60 5.71
C ILE A 258 -6.13 30.14 6.73
N VAL A 259 -5.67 29.49 7.79
CA VAL A 259 -6.51 28.99 8.88
C VAL A 259 -7.06 30.16 9.70
N SER A 260 -8.37 30.24 9.87
CA SER A 260 -9.06 31.26 10.67
C SER A 260 -9.25 30.81 12.13
N GLU A 261 -9.52 31.76 13.04
CA GLU A 261 -9.63 31.49 14.47
C GLU A 261 -10.78 30.53 14.83
N GLY A 262 -11.91 30.62 14.13
CA GLY A 262 -13.08 29.78 14.36
C GLY A 262 -13.05 28.41 13.70
N ASP A 263 -12.03 28.11 12.89
CA ASP A 263 -12.02 26.92 12.04
C ASP A 263 -11.73 25.65 12.85
N LEU A 264 -12.37 24.55 12.42
CA LEU A 264 -11.78 23.22 12.59
C LEU A 264 -10.79 22.96 11.45
N ILE A 265 -9.80 22.13 11.72
CA ILE A 265 -8.82 21.66 10.75
C ILE A 265 -8.91 20.14 10.72
N VAL A 266 -9.33 19.59 9.58
CA VAL A 266 -9.27 18.14 9.30
C VAL A 266 -7.92 17.85 8.67
N ILE A 267 -7.09 17.10 9.38
CA ILE A 267 -5.77 16.67 8.91
C ILE A 267 -5.84 15.17 8.68
N ASP A 268 -5.83 14.75 7.42
CA ASP A 268 -5.72 13.36 7.04
C ASP A 268 -4.39 13.13 6.32
N TYR A 269 -3.44 12.58 7.08
CA TYR A 269 -2.09 12.41 6.60
C TYR A 269 -1.28 11.48 7.49
N ALA A 270 -0.52 10.58 6.87
CA ALA A 270 0.30 9.63 7.61
C ALA A 270 1.60 9.27 6.91
N ALA A 271 2.52 8.73 7.71
CA ALA A 271 3.79 8.20 7.24
C ALA A 271 3.65 6.74 6.81
N ALA A 272 4.48 6.35 5.85
CA ALA A 272 4.88 4.99 5.57
C ALA A 272 6.30 4.75 6.08
N TYR A 273 6.58 3.50 6.45
CA TYR A 273 7.91 3.05 6.82
C TYR A 273 8.26 1.77 6.06
N ARG A 274 9.30 1.85 5.21
CA ARG A 274 9.77 0.72 4.39
C ARG A 274 8.65 0.07 3.58
N GLY A 275 7.86 0.92 2.91
CA GLY A 275 6.77 0.49 2.05
C GLY A 275 5.47 0.12 2.77
N TYR A 276 5.40 0.07 4.11
CA TYR A 276 4.16 -0.16 4.85
C TYR A 276 3.59 1.15 5.37
N ALA A 277 2.34 1.42 5.02
CA ALA A 277 1.62 2.63 5.38
C ALA A 277 1.06 2.55 6.82
N SER A 278 0.93 3.73 7.42
CA SER A 278 -0.11 4.00 8.42
C SER A 278 -1.12 4.96 7.79
N ASP A 279 -2.25 5.16 8.46
CA ASP A 279 -3.31 6.05 8.01
C ASP A 279 -4.06 6.63 9.21
N VAL A 280 -4.12 7.95 9.30
CA VAL A 280 -4.61 8.67 10.48
C VAL A 280 -5.20 10.01 10.05
N THR A 281 -6.47 10.20 10.36
CA THR A 281 -7.12 11.50 10.39
C THR A 281 -7.24 12.05 11.81
N ARG A 282 -7.06 13.36 11.99
CA ARG A 282 -7.45 14.09 13.22
C ARG A 282 -8.13 15.40 12.86
N THR A 283 -9.19 15.72 13.60
CA THR A 283 -9.86 17.01 13.52
C THR A 283 -9.61 17.84 14.78
N LEU A 284 -9.17 19.09 14.62
CA LEU A 284 -8.70 19.95 15.71
C LEU A 284 -9.20 21.40 15.56
N PRO A 285 -9.55 22.11 16.64
CA PRO A 285 -9.88 23.53 16.57
C PRO A 285 -8.62 24.38 16.41
N ALA A 286 -8.61 25.30 15.45
CA ALA A 286 -7.46 26.16 15.16
C ALA A 286 -7.03 27.00 16.37
N ALA A 287 -7.98 27.49 17.15
CA ALA A 287 -7.75 28.24 18.39
C ALA A 287 -7.44 27.36 19.62
N GLY A 288 -7.45 26.02 19.48
CA GLY A 288 -7.20 25.08 20.56
C GLY A 288 -8.38 24.80 21.48
N VAL A 289 -9.55 25.42 21.24
CA VAL A 289 -10.78 25.21 22.00
C VAL A 289 -11.95 25.00 21.03
N PHE A 290 -12.69 23.91 21.22
CA PHE A 290 -13.91 23.65 20.44
C PHE A 290 -15.04 24.60 20.84
N THR A 291 -15.82 25.07 19.88
CA THR A 291 -17.14 25.65 20.16
C THR A 291 -18.11 24.56 20.65
N PRO A 292 -19.24 24.92 21.31
CA PRO A 292 -20.24 23.93 21.73
C PRO A 292 -20.74 23.05 20.57
N GLU A 293 -20.99 23.65 19.41
CA GLU A 293 -21.44 22.96 18.21
C GLU A 293 -20.38 22.01 17.65
N GLN A 294 -19.12 22.47 17.53
CA GLN A 294 -18.02 21.62 17.07
C GLN A 294 -17.80 20.45 18.01
N ARG A 295 -17.89 20.69 19.33
CA ARG A 295 -17.73 19.66 20.35
C ARG A 295 -18.84 18.60 20.28
N GLU A 296 -20.08 19.02 20.05
CA GLU A 296 -21.23 18.12 19.91
C GLU A 296 -21.03 17.16 18.73
N VAL A 297 -20.70 17.68 17.54
CA VAL A 297 -20.45 16.85 16.36
C VAL A 297 -19.20 15.97 16.56
N TYR A 298 -18.16 16.49 17.21
CA TYR A 298 -16.93 15.74 17.49
C TYR A 298 -17.20 14.51 18.35
N ASP A 299 -17.99 14.67 19.42
CA ASP A 299 -18.30 13.57 20.33
C ASP A 299 -19.12 12.48 19.65
N ILE A 300 -20.01 12.83 18.71
CA ILE A 300 -20.77 11.86 17.92
C ILE A 300 -19.82 11.04 17.02
N VAL A 301 -18.91 11.71 16.29
CA VAL A 301 -17.94 11.02 15.43
C VAL A 301 -17.00 10.14 16.26
N LEU A 302 -16.56 10.63 17.43
CA LEU A 302 -15.73 9.85 18.36
C LEU A 302 -16.47 8.60 18.88
N GLU A 303 -17.74 8.72 19.25
CA GLU A 303 -18.57 7.59 19.67
C GLU A 303 -18.73 6.57 18.53
N ALA A 304 -18.98 7.03 17.31
CA ALA A 304 -19.08 6.19 16.13
C ALA A 304 -17.76 5.45 15.84
N ASN A 305 -16.62 6.15 15.96
CA ASN A 305 -15.29 5.58 15.78
C ASN A 305 -15.01 4.47 16.79
N LEU A 306 -15.25 4.74 18.08
CA LEU A 306 -15.06 3.76 19.15
C LEU A 306 -16.01 2.55 19.03
N SER A 307 -17.25 2.78 18.57
CA SER A 307 -18.23 1.71 18.29
C SER A 307 -17.73 0.77 17.20
N ALA A 308 -17.26 1.31 16.07
CA ALA A 308 -16.71 0.51 14.99
C ALA A 308 -15.39 -0.19 15.35
N ILE A 309 -14.52 0.44 16.15
CA ILE A 309 -13.32 -0.21 16.71
C ILE A 309 -13.71 -1.42 17.58
N ALA A 310 -14.73 -1.28 18.44
CA ALA A 310 -15.21 -2.37 19.27
C ALA A 310 -15.83 -3.52 18.45
N ALA A 311 -16.42 -3.22 17.30
CA ALA A 311 -16.94 -4.21 16.36
C ALA A 311 -15.84 -4.94 15.55
N ALA A 312 -14.65 -4.36 15.41
CA ALA A 312 -13.54 -4.91 14.64
C ALA A 312 -12.88 -6.11 15.35
N ARG A 313 -13.44 -7.30 15.13
CA ARG A 313 -12.95 -8.59 15.67
C ARG A 313 -13.03 -9.72 14.64
N PRO A 314 -12.28 -10.82 14.81
CA PRO A 314 -12.41 -11.98 13.93
C PRO A 314 -13.87 -12.45 13.80
N GLY A 315 -14.32 -12.68 12.57
CA GLY A 315 -15.70 -13.04 12.24
C GLY A 315 -16.61 -11.85 11.91
N ALA A 316 -16.25 -10.61 12.24
CA ALA A 316 -17.00 -9.43 11.83
C ALA A 316 -16.78 -9.12 10.34
N THR A 317 -17.78 -8.53 9.68
CA THR A 317 -17.69 -8.11 8.27
C THR A 317 -17.49 -6.60 8.16
N ALA A 318 -17.03 -6.09 7.01
CA ALA A 318 -16.98 -4.65 6.76
C ALA A 318 -18.35 -3.97 6.96
N THR A 319 -19.44 -4.66 6.63
CA THR A 319 -20.81 -4.21 6.88
C THR A 319 -21.12 -4.08 8.38
N ASP A 320 -20.60 -4.97 9.23
CA ASP A 320 -20.80 -4.87 10.69
C ASP A 320 -20.10 -3.63 11.26
N LEU A 321 -18.89 -3.35 10.79
CA LEU A 321 -18.14 -2.15 11.18
C LEU A 321 -18.86 -0.88 10.69
N GLN A 322 -19.32 -0.87 9.43
CA GLN A 322 -20.06 0.25 8.85
C GLN A 322 -21.31 0.56 9.68
N ARG A 323 -22.09 -0.48 9.96
CA ARG A 323 -23.32 -0.37 10.76
C ARG A 323 -23.03 0.13 12.18
N ALA A 324 -21.99 -0.36 12.83
CA ALA A 324 -21.64 0.06 14.19
C ALA A 324 -21.35 1.57 14.30
N ALA A 325 -20.71 2.17 13.29
CA ALA A 325 -20.52 3.62 13.22
C ALA A 325 -21.79 4.36 12.75
N HIS A 326 -22.40 3.87 11.67
CA HIS A 326 -23.57 4.51 11.06
C HIS A 326 -24.74 4.62 12.03
N ASP A 327 -25.03 3.57 12.82
CA ASP A 327 -26.16 3.59 13.77
C ASP A 327 -26.01 4.70 14.83
N VAL A 328 -24.78 5.04 15.23
CA VAL A 328 -24.50 6.15 16.16
C VAL A 328 -24.80 7.49 15.49
N ILE A 329 -24.28 7.69 14.27
CA ILE A 329 -24.43 8.95 13.51
C ILE A 329 -25.88 9.17 13.08
N GLU A 330 -26.55 8.13 12.59
CA GLU A 330 -27.97 8.15 12.19
C GLU A 330 -28.88 8.51 13.37
N LYS A 331 -28.65 7.88 14.53
CA LYS A 331 -29.42 8.18 15.75
C LYS A 331 -29.25 9.63 16.22
N ALA A 332 -28.10 10.24 15.95
CA ALA A 332 -27.85 11.65 16.22
C ALA A 332 -28.46 12.59 15.15
N GLY A 333 -29.07 12.05 14.10
CA GLY A 333 -29.72 12.80 13.01
C GLY A 333 -28.77 13.22 11.89
N TYR A 334 -27.59 12.61 11.79
CA TYR A 334 -26.54 12.99 10.85
C TYR A 334 -26.20 11.92 9.79
N GLY A 335 -27.02 10.86 9.62
CA GLY A 335 -26.66 9.74 8.74
C GLY A 335 -26.41 10.13 7.28
N ASP A 336 -27.22 11.03 6.73
CA ASP A 336 -27.02 11.58 5.37
C ASP A 336 -25.70 12.33 5.18
N TYR A 337 -25.01 12.69 6.28
CA TYR A 337 -23.74 13.41 6.28
C TYR A 337 -22.53 12.49 6.50
N PHE A 338 -22.73 11.18 6.68
CA PHE A 338 -21.68 10.17 6.64
C PHE A 338 -21.63 9.49 5.26
N ILE A 339 -20.83 10.08 4.36
CA ILE A 339 -20.94 9.87 2.91
C ILE A 339 -19.88 8.94 2.30
N HIS A 340 -19.17 8.16 3.13
CA HIS A 340 -18.14 7.22 2.66
C HIS A 340 -18.11 5.94 3.51
N GLY A 341 -17.25 4.99 3.12
CA GLY A 341 -17.03 3.77 3.89
C GLY A 341 -16.31 4.05 5.21
N VAL A 342 -16.61 3.27 6.25
CA VAL A 342 -16.04 3.39 7.60
C VAL A 342 -14.55 3.05 7.66
N GLY A 343 -14.00 2.42 6.64
CA GLY A 343 -12.59 2.09 6.56
C GLY A 343 -12.27 1.08 5.48
N HIS A 344 -10.98 0.76 5.34
CA HIS A 344 -10.43 -0.14 4.34
C HIS A 344 -9.22 -0.91 4.91
N GLN A 345 -8.83 -2.01 4.27
CA GLN A 345 -7.57 -2.68 4.61
C GLN A 345 -6.38 -1.75 4.42
N LEU A 346 -5.36 -1.93 5.26
CA LEU A 346 -4.16 -1.13 5.28
C LEU A 346 -2.93 -2.05 5.32
N GLY A 347 -1.87 -1.69 4.58
CA GLY A 347 -0.65 -2.49 4.51
C GLY A 347 0.43 -1.84 3.67
N ILE A 348 0.90 -2.52 2.62
CA ILE A 348 1.87 -1.96 1.68
C ILE A 348 1.27 -0.80 0.87
N GLU A 349 -0.04 -0.82 0.70
CA GLU A 349 -0.83 0.26 0.13
C GLU A 349 -1.72 0.86 1.21
N VAL A 350 -2.09 2.13 1.04
CA VAL A 350 -2.99 2.85 1.96
C VAL A 350 -4.37 2.21 1.88
N HIS A 351 -4.96 2.21 0.68
CA HIS A 351 -6.09 1.35 0.33
C HIS A 351 -5.54 -0.02 -0.11
N ASP A 352 -5.25 -0.88 0.86
CA ASP A 352 -4.71 -2.22 0.61
C ASP A 352 -5.80 -3.17 0.08
N VAL A 353 -5.33 -4.24 -0.57
CA VAL A 353 -6.19 -5.29 -1.10
C VAL A 353 -7.07 -5.90 -0.01
N THR A 354 -8.39 -5.88 -0.23
CA THR A 354 -9.38 -6.39 0.71
C THR A 354 -9.99 -7.67 0.14
N PRO A 355 -9.67 -8.86 0.71
CA PRO A 355 -10.30 -10.09 0.27
C PRO A 355 -11.74 -10.14 0.77
N ASP A 356 -12.58 -10.89 0.05
CA ASP A 356 -13.96 -11.12 0.45
C ASP A 356 -14.04 -11.90 1.77
N GLY A 357 -15.12 -11.63 2.52
CA GLY A 357 -15.48 -12.39 3.71
C GLY A 357 -15.21 -11.65 5.04
N PRO A 358 -15.33 -12.37 6.17
CA PRO A 358 -15.16 -11.78 7.48
C PRO A 358 -13.69 -11.50 7.80
N LEU A 359 -13.47 -10.54 8.70
CA LEU A 359 -12.17 -10.25 9.29
C LEU A 359 -11.59 -11.51 9.94
N VAL A 360 -10.28 -11.71 9.76
CA VAL A 360 -9.51 -12.76 10.45
C VAL A 360 -8.34 -12.12 11.21
N ALA A 361 -7.83 -12.85 12.21
CA ALA A 361 -6.68 -12.40 12.97
C ALA A 361 -5.47 -12.11 12.05
N GLY A 362 -4.80 -10.98 12.26
CA GLY A 362 -3.68 -10.51 11.46
C GLY A 362 -4.06 -9.55 10.33
N MET A 363 -5.34 -9.39 10.02
CA MET A 363 -5.78 -8.27 9.17
C MET A 363 -5.60 -6.92 9.88
N VAL A 364 -5.38 -5.86 9.10
CA VAL A 364 -5.27 -4.49 9.59
C VAL A 364 -6.17 -3.60 8.74
N THR A 365 -7.08 -2.87 9.38
CA THR A 365 -8.07 -2.02 8.72
C THR A 365 -8.12 -0.65 9.40
N THR A 366 -8.40 0.40 8.63
CA THR A 366 -8.74 1.73 9.17
C THR A 366 -10.16 1.71 9.76
N ILE A 367 -10.43 2.66 10.65
CA ILE A 367 -11.76 3.02 11.16
C ILE A 367 -11.82 4.55 11.20
N GLU A 368 -12.63 5.15 10.35
CA GLU A 368 -12.57 6.58 9.99
C GLU A 368 -13.96 7.19 9.72
N PRO A 369 -14.98 6.97 10.57
CA PRO A 369 -16.27 7.62 10.35
C PRO A 369 -16.13 9.15 10.37
N GLY A 370 -17.00 9.84 9.65
CA GLY A 370 -16.99 11.31 9.61
C GLY A 370 -18.37 11.90 9.37
N ILE A 371 -18.52 13.16 9.77
CA ILE A 371 -19.70 14.00 9.52
C ILE A 371 -19.23 15.26 8.79
N TYR A 372 -19.87 15.57 7.66
CA TYR A 372 -19.51 16.71 6.81
C TYR A 372 -20.72 17.61 6.58
N LEU A 373 -20.62 18.87 7.00
CA LEU A 373 -21.68 19.87 6.94
C LEU A 373 -21.19 21.10 6.15
N PRO A 374 -21.16 21.04 4.81
CA PRO A 374 -20.61 22.12 3.97
C PRO A 374 -21.29 23.48 4.20
N GLU A 375 -22.60 23.49 4.44
CA GLU A 375 -23.39 24.69 4.70
C GLU A 375 -23.02 25.39 6.02
N ARG A 376 -22.36 24.67 6.93
CA ARG A 376 -21.85 25.16 8.22
C ARG A 376 -20.32 25.29 8.24
N GLY A 377 -19.64 24.88 7.17
CA GLY A 377 -18.18 24.82 7.12
C GLY A 377 -17.57 23.92 8.19
N LEU A 378 -18.25 22.82 8.55
CA LEU A 378 -17.89 21.95 9.67
C LEU A 378 -17.72 20.52 9.14
N GLY A 379 -16.49 20.02 9.13
CA GLY A 379 -16.15 18.63 8.86
C GLY A 379 -15.40 18.02 10.04
N ILE A 380 -15.74 16.77 10.40
CA ILE A 380 -15.03 16.00 11.42
C ILE A 380 -14.85 14.57 10.92
N ARG A 381 -13.60 14.10 10.96
CA ARG A 381 -13.18 12.71 10.75
C ARG A 381 -12.10 12.34 11.77
#